data_AF-Q5HMQ7-F1
#
_entry.id   AF-Q5HMQ7-F1
#
_cell.length_a   1.000
_cell.length_b   1.000
_cell.length_c   1.000
_cell.angle_alpha   90.00
_cell.angle_beta   90.00
_cell.angle_gamma   90.00
#
_symmetry.space_group_name_H-M   'P 1'
#
loop_
_entity.id
_entity.type
_entity.pdbx_description
1 polymer ?
#
loop_
_entity_poly.entity_id
_entity_poly.type
_entity_poly.pdbx_seq_one_letter_code
_entity_poly.pdbx_strand_id
1 'polypeptide(L)'
;MLPMKVWDEQEKRMWFVQSLHIEDEWIRANDGSIYGEKKDLVRNFKLLYPTAQTDKNGQPIYQGDIVKVDNHPLQTKDIDNLNIKVGMDINGLYVVEYIEEEMAFVIGNLKPRAVIRHAEVVGNIYETPHLLEGES
;
A
#
# COMPACT_ATOMS: atom_id res chain seq x y z
N MET A 1 13.65 -11.94 -0.68
CA MET A 1 12.99 -10.97 0.21
C MET A 1 12.68 -9.73 -0.62
N LEU A 2 11.45 -9.20 -0.57
CA LEU A 2 11.14 -7.95 -1.26
C LEU A 2 11.86 -6.79 -0.55
N PRO A 3 12.46 -5.83 -1.27
CA PRO A 3 13.16 -4.71 -0.64
C PRO A 3 12.14 -3.82 0.08
N MET A 4 12.48 -3.35 1.28
CA MET A 4 11.67 -2.35 1.98
C MET A 4 11.77 -0.99 1.27
N LYS A 5 10.74 -0.16 1.43
CA LYS A 5 10.70 1.20 0.88
C LYS A 5 10.60 2.22 2.00
N VAL A 6 11.05 3.45 1.73
CA VAL A 6 10.91 4.58 2.65
C VAL A 6 10.46 5.82 1.90
N TRP A 7 9.58 6.59 2.55
CA TRP A 7 9.16 7.91 2.09
C TRP A 7 10.06 9.00 2.65
N ASP A 8 10.75 9.75 1.77
CA ASP A 8 11.52 10.94 2.15
C ASP A 8 10.58 12.15 2.29
N GLU A 9 10.31 12.59 3.51
CA GLU A 9 9.41 13.73 3.72
C GLU A 9 9.99 15.06 3.24
N GLN A 10 11.31 15.17 3.08
CA GLN A 10 11.99 16.39 2.63
C GLN A 10 12.07 16.44 1.11
N GLU A 11 12.51 15.36 0.47
CA GLU A 11 12.64 15.27 -1.00
C GLU A 11 11.32 14.93 -1.70
N LYS A 12 10.30 14.48 -0.95
CA LYS A 12 9.00 14.04 -1.47
C LYS A 12 9.13 12.95 -2.53
N ARG A 13 9.93 11.91 -2.25
CA ARG A 13 10.10 10.75 -3.14
C ARG A 13 10.34 9.44 -2.37
N MET A 14 10.07 8.33 -3.05
CA MET A 14 10.36 6.99 -2.53
C MET A 14 11.77 6.50 -2.79
N TRP A 15 12.28 5.75 -1.81
CA TRP A 15 13.56 5.06 -1.91
C TRP A 15 13.47 3.62 -1.47
N PHE A 16 14.39 2.79 -1.97
CA PHE A 16 14.62 1.46 -1.42
C PHE A 16 15.62 1.52 -0.27
N VAL A 17 15.32 0.77 0.79
CA VAL A 17 16.24 0.56 1.91
C VAL A 17 17.38 -0.36 1.44
N GLN A 18 18.62 0.05 1.71
CA GLN A 18 19.84 -0.71 1.44
C GLN A 18 20.33 -1.46 2.69
N SER A 19 20.27 -0.84 3.86
CA SER A 19 20.61 -1.47 5.14
C SER A 19 19.71 -0.97 6.26
N LEU A 20 19.47 -1.84 7.25
CA LEU A 20 18.74 -1.56 8.48
C LEU A 20 19.64 -1.91 9.68
N HIS A 21 19.79 -0.96 10.58
CA HIS A 21 20.60 -1.02 11.79
C HIS A 21 19.65 -0.92 12.98
N ILE A 22 19.26 -2.07 13.54
CA ILE A 22 18.17 -2.17 14.52
C ILE A 22 18.61 -1.59 15.88
N GLU A 23 19.80 -1.94 16.35
CA GLU A 23 20.29 -1.50 17.67
C GLU A 23 20.50 0.02 17.73
N ASP A 24 21.00 0.60 16.64
CA ASP A 24 21.26 2.02 16.50
C ASP A 24 20.05 2.78 15.90
N GLU A 25 18.96 2.06 15.63
CA GLU A 25 17.68 2.57 15.10
C GLU A 25 17.79 3.42 13.81
N TRP A 26 18.70 3.05 12.90
CA TRP A 26 18.88 3.75 11.62
C TRP A 26 18.84 2.86 10.36
N ILE A 27 18.64 3.48 9.21
CA ILE A 27 18.55 2.89 7.87
C ILE A 27 19.48 3.63 6.92
N ARG A 28 20.01 2.91 5.93
CA ARG A 28 20.59 3.51 4.73
C ARG A 28 19.61 3.37 3.58
N ALA A 29 19.25 4.46 2.92
CA ALA A 29 18.51 4.43 1.66
C ALA A 29 19.23 5.35 0.68
N ASN A 30 19.31 4.94 -0.60
CA ASN A 30 20.07 5.58 -1.70
C ASN A 30 21.62 5.57 -1.59
N ASP A 31 22.29 6.29 -2.49
CA ASP A 31 23.74 6.37 -2.70
C ASP A 31 24.55 7.13 -1.64
N GLY A 32 24.05 7.34 -0.42
CA GLY A 32 24.90 7.90 0.62
C GLY A 32 24.24 8.28 1.94
N SER A 33 22.92 8.26 2.04
CA SER A 33 22.26 8.81 3.23
C SER A 33 21.90 7.77 4.31
N ILE A 34 22.11 8.19 5.56
CA ILE A 34 21.99 7.46 6.83
C ILE A 34 20.84 8.13 7.62
N TYR A 35 19.89 7.36 8.20
CA TYR A 35 18.67 7.93 8.80
C TYR A 35 18.14 7.14 10.01
N GLY A 36 17.89 7.72 11.19
CA GLY A 36 17.35 6.96 12.35
C GLY A 36 17.25 7.71 13.68
N GLU A 37 16.44 7.28 14.65
CA GLU A 37 16.04 8.12 15.81
C GLU A 37 17.18 8.64 16.73
N LYS A 38 18.40 8.11 16.66
CA LYS A 38 19.65 8.71 17.20
C LYS A 38 20.85 8.30 16.34
N LYS A 39 21.99 9.01 16.25
CA LYS A 39 22.44 10.35 16.66
C LYS A 39 23.28 10.86 15.48
N ASP A 40 22.63 11.35 14.43
CA ASP A 40 23.13 12.22 13.33
C ASP A 40 22.03 12.36 12.25
N LEU A 41 20.77 12.49 12.67
CA LEU A 41 19.61 12.54 11.75
C LEU A 41 19.69 13.73 10.79
N VAL A 42 19.82 13.42 9.50
CA VAL A 42 19.75 14.44 8.45
C VAL A 42 18.30 14.64 7.98
N ARG A 43 17.42 13.62 8.08
CA ARG A 43 16.09 13.60 7.42
C ARG A 43 15.04 12.70 8.09
N ASN A 44 13.76 13.08 7.95
CA ASN A 44 12.60 12.32 8.45
C ASN A 44 12.07 11.33 7.39
N PHE A 45 11.85 10.08 7.79
CA PHE A 45 11.34 9.02 6.92
C PHE A 45 10.18 8.25 7.52
N LYS A 46 9.34 7.70 6.63
CA LYS A 46 8.36 6.67 6.99
C LYS A 46 8.74 5.37 6.29
N LEU A 47 8.90 4.31 7.06
CA LEU A 47 9.21 2.96 6.55
C LEU A 47 7.93 2.28 6.08
N LEU A 48 7.97 1.69 4.89
CA LEU A 48 6.86 0.96 4.28
C LEU A 48 7.26 -0.51 4.13
N TYR A 49 6.48 -1.39 4.74
CA TYR A 49 6.73 -2.83 4.72
C TYR A 49 6.08 -3.50 3.51
N PRO A 50 6.78 -4.45 2.85
CA PRO A 50 6.18 -5.25 1.78
C PRO A 50 5.18 -6.27 2.35
N THR A 51 4.09 -6.51 1.64
CA THR A 51 3.03 -7.47 2.04
C THR A 51 3.34 -8.93 1.68
N ALA A 52 4.47 -9.19 1.03
CA ALA A 52 4.82 -10.46 0.38
C ALA A 52 3.87 -10.91 -0.75
N GLN A 53 2.95 -10.04 -1.17
CA GLN A 53 2.04 -10.29 -2.28
C GLN A 53 2.35 -9.37 -3.48
N THR A 54 1.89 -9.78 -4.66
CA THR A 54 1.93 -8.97 -5.88
C THR A 54 0.52 -8.75 -6.42
N ASP A 55 0.27 -7.62 -7.04
CA ASP A 55 -1.00 -7.30 -7.69
C ASP A 55 -1.23 -8.14 -8.97
N LYS A 56 -2.33 -7.88 -9.69
CA LYS A 56 -2.70 -8.61 -10.92
C LYS A 56 -1.67 -8.48 -12.05
N ASN A 57 -0.82 -7.45 -12.02
CA ASN A 57 0.22 -7.18 -13.00
C ASN A 57 1.61 -7.69 -12.55
N GLY A 58 1.70 -8.34 -11.38
CA GLY A 58 2.95 -8.83 -10.81
C GLY A 58 3.76 -7.77 -10.07
N GLN A 59 3.21 -6.58 -9.82
CA GLN A 59 3.87 -5.53 -9.05
C GLN A 59 3.77 -5.85 -7.55
N PRO A 60 4.89 -5.81 -6.78
CA PRO A 60 4.84 -6.03 -5.34
C PRO A 60 4.03 -4.96 -4.61
N ILE A 61 3.21 -5.39 -3.66
CA ILE A 61 2.33 -4.53 -2.86
C ILE A 61 2.98 -4.21 -1.52
N TYR A 62 2.95 -2.93 -1.13
CA TYR A 62 3.49 -2.37 0.09
C TYR A 62 2.39 -1.76 0.96
N GLN A 63 2.67 -1.64 2.26
CA GLN A 63 1.88 -0.79 3.16
C GLN A 63 1.78 0.63 2.60
N GLY A 64 0.58 1.20 2.62
CA GLY A 64 0.29 2.54 2.11
C GLY A 64 0.12 2.62 0.59
N ASP A 65 0.26 1.52 -0.15
CA ASP A 65 -0.12 1.49 -1.56
C ASP A 65 -1.63 1.72 -1.69
N ILE A 66 -2.01 2.46 -2.73
CA ILE A 66 -3.39 2.64 -3.17
C ILE A 66 -3.63 1.61 -4.27
N VAL A 67 -4.60 0.74 -4.02
CA VAL A 67 -4.96 -0.38 -4.88
C VAL A 67 -6.33 -0.14 -5.46
N LYS A 68 -6.43 -0.23 -6.79
CA LYS A 68 -7.70 -0.29 -7.50
C LYS A 68 -8.15 -1.74 -7.60
N VAL A 69 -9.33 -2.04 -7.10
CA VAL A 69 -10.02 -3.32 -7.31
C VAL A 69 -11.09 -3.12 -8.38
N ASP A 70 -11.03 -3.90 -9.45
CA ASP A 70 -12.01 -3.86 -10.53
C ASP A 70 -12.42 -5.25 -11.02
N ASN A 71 -13.62 -5.34 -11.60
CA ASN A 71 -14.16 -6.59 -12.15
C ASN A 71 -14.17 -7.77 -11.16
N HIS A 72 -14.35 -7.50 -9.86
CA HIS A 72 -14.42 -8.57 -8.87
C HIS A 72 -15.70 -9.40 -9.07
N PRO A 73 -15.66 -10.75 -9.02
CA PRO A 73 -16.83 -11.61 -9.29
C PRO A 73 -18.04 -11.34 -8.39
N LEU A 74 -17.77 -10.89 -7.16
CA LEU A 74 -18.78 -10.56 -6.15
C LEU A 74 -19.24 -9.10 -6.18
N GLN A 75 -18.77 -8.27 -7.14
CA GLN A 75 -19.28 -6.91 -7.29
C GLN A 75 -20.80 -6.91 -7.44
N THR A 76 -21.46 -5.95 -6.79
CA THR A 76 -22.89 -5.70 -6.92
C THR A 76 -23.30 -5.62 -8.39
N LYS A 77 -24.32 -6.41 -8.76
CA LYS A 77 -24.94 -6.41 -10.08
C LYS A 77 -26.44 -6.25 -9.95
N ASP A 78 -27.03 -5.55 -10.90
CA ASP A 78 -28.47 -5.52 -11.07
C ASP A 78 -28.93 -6.85 -11.69
N ILE A 79 -29.98 -7.44 -11.14
CA ILE A 79 -30.68 -8.54 -11.79
C ILE A 79 -31.79 -7.92 -12.62
N ASP A 80 -31.59 -7.96 -13.94
CA ASP A 80 -32.53 -7.44 -14.92
C ASP A 80 -33.96 -7.94 -14.64
N ASN A 81 -34.91 -7.02 -14.72
CA ASN A 81 -36.36 -7.26 -14.55
C ASN A 81 -36.86 -7.53 -13.12
N LEU A 82 -36.02 -7.43 -12.09
CA LEU A 82 -36.46 -7.64 -10.69
C LEU A 82 -36.21 -6.45 -9.74
N ASN A 83 -35.50 -5.39 -10.17
CA ASN A 83 -35.06 -4.29 -9.28
C ASN A 83 -34.32 -4.79 -8.02
N ILE A 84 -33.62 -5.93 -8.12
CA ILE A 84 -32.84 -6.51 -7.04
C ILE A 84 -31.36 -6.35 -7.37
N LYS A 85 -30.60 -5.83 -6.38
CA LYS A 85 -29.14 -5.80 -6.40
C LYS A 85 -28.61 -6.98 -5.61
N VAL A 86 -27.68 -7.74 -6.18
CA VAL A 86 -27.01 -8.86 -5.51
C VAL A 86 -25.50 -8.69 -5.61
N GLY A 87 -24.80 -8.96 -4.51
CA GLY A 87 -23.34 -8.85 -4.41
C GLY A 87 -22.91 -7.94 -3.26
N MET A 88 -21.65 -7.54 -3.29
CA MET A 88 -21.06 -6.57 -2.36
C MET A 88 -20.40 -5.47 -3.18
N ASP A 89 -20.38 -4.24 -2.65
CA ASP A 89 -19.64 -3.16 -3.30
C ASP A 89 -18.14 -3.30 -2.99
N ILE A 90 -17.40 -3.83 -3.96
CA ILE A 90 -15.98 -4.24 -3.83
C ILE A 90 -15.08 -3.47 -4.78
N ASN A 91 -15.62 -3.00 -5.91
CA ASN A 91 -14.85 -2.23 -6.87
C ASN A 91 -14.62 -0.84 -6.30
N GLY A 92 -13.37 -0.38 -6.36
CA GLY A 92 -13.01 0.92 -5.77
C GLY A 92 -11.51 1.06 -5.57
N LEU A 93 -11.14 2.16 -4.92
CA LEU A 93 -9.79 2.44 -4.47
C LEU A 93 -9.69 2.15 -2.97
N TYR A 94 -8.62 1.46 -2.58
CA TYR A 94 -8.37 1.05 -1.20
C TYR A 94 -6.93 1.30 -0.84
N VAL A 95 -6.68 1.67 0.42
CA VAL A 95 -5.33 1.74 0.98
C VAL A 95 -4.95 0.38 1.55
N VAL A 96 -3.69 0.01 1.37
CA VAL A 96 -3.11 -1.19 2.00
C VAL A 96 -2.67 -0.84 3.42
N GLU A 97 -3.25 -1.49 4.41
CA GLU A 97 -2.99 -1.20 5.83
C GLU A 97 -2.57 -2.47 6.58
N TYR A 98 -1.75 -2.33 7.61
CA TYR A 98 -1.46 -3.42 8.55
C TYR A 98 -2.38 -3.23 9.76
N ILE A 99 -3.20 -4.24 10.05
CA ILE A 99 -4.06 -4.26 11.24
C ILE A 99 -3.37 -5.11 12.29
N GLU A 100 -3.03 -4.51 13.44
CA GLU A 100 -2.29 -5.17 14.52
C GLU A 100 -3.10 -6.31 15.14
N GLU A 101 -4.39 -6.11 15.39
CA GLU A 101 -5.28 -7.11 16.00
C GLU A 101 -5.40 -8.37 15.14
N GLU A 102 -5.27 -8.21 13.82
CA GLU A 102 -5.36 -9.29 12.83
C GLU A 102 -3.98 -9.83 12.44
N MET A 103 -2.90 -9.18 12.90
CA MET A 103 -1.51 -9.41 12.52
C MET A 103 -1.35 -9.58 10.99
N ALA A 104 -2.06 -8.77 10.21
CA ALA A 104 -2.21 -8.98 8.78
C ALA A 104 -2.37 -7.68 8.00
N PHE A 105 -1.87 -7.69 6.76
CA PHE A 105 -2.20 -6.67 5.78
C PHE A 105 -3.62 -6.85 5.25
N VAL A 106 -4.29 -5.74 5.00
CA VAL A 106 -5.62 -5.65 4.38
C VAL A 106 -5.60 -4.65 3.23
N ILE A 107 -6.54 -4.79 2.30
CA ILE A 107 -6.82 -3.83 1.23
C ILE A 107 -8.16 -3.19 1.58
N GLY A 108 -8.13 -2.05 2.27
CA GLY A 108 -9.29 -1.51 2.98
C GLY A 108 -9.84 -2.53 3.98
N ASN A 109 -11.14 -2.83 3.91
CA ASN A 109 -11.78 -3.84 4.78
C ASN A 109 -11.67 -5.28 4.23
N LEU A 110 -10.88 -5.52 3.18
CA LEU A 110 -10.82 -6.78 2.45
C LEU A 110 -9.50 -7.52 2.72
N LYS A 111 -9.57 -8.83 2.95
CA LYS A 111 -8.35 -9.65 3.05
C LYS A 111 -7.67 -9.73 1.67
N PRO A 112 -6.34 -9.54 1.55
CA PRO A 112 -5.69 -9.44 0.25
C PRO A 112 -5.96 -10.65 -0.65
N ARG A 113 -5.93 -11.86 -0.10
CA ARG A 113 -6.18 -13.11 -0.83
C ARG A 113 -7.54 -13.16 -1.52
N ALA A 114 -8.52 -12.39 -1.06
CA ALA A 114 -9.85 -12.33 -1.68
C ALA A 114 -9.83 -11.50 -2.97
N VAL A 115 -9.10 -10.38 -2.99
CA VAL A 115 -9.19 -9.38 -4.06
C VAL A 115 -7.96 -9.30 -4.96
N ILE A 116 -6.84 -9.91 -4.59
CA ILE A 116 -5.55 -9.60 -5.21
C ILE A 116 -5.45 -9.91 -6.72
N ARG A 117 -6.22 -10.88 -7.22
CA ARG A 117 -6.30 -11.19 -8.67
C ARG A 117 -7.02 -10.10 -9.48
N HIS A 118 -7.68 -9.19 -8.80
CA HIS A 118 -8.47 -8.08 -9.33
C HIS A 118 -7.89 -6.73 -8.88
N ALA A 119 -6.79 -6.76 -8.14
CA ALA A 119 -6.13 -5.60 -7.56
C ALA A 119 -5.01 -5.10 -8.48
N GLU A 120 -4.88 -3.79 -8.60
CA GLU A 120 -3.79 -3.11 -9.30
C GLU A 120 -3.27 -1.97 -8.43
N VAL A 121 -1.96 -1.91 -8.20
CA VAL A 121 -1.36 -0.76 -7.51
C VAL A 121 -1.38 0.43 -8.47
N VAL A 122 -2.12 1.48 -8.10
CA VAL A 122 -2.27 2.70 -8.90
C VAL A 122 -1.54 3.90 -8.31
N GLY A 123 -0.99 3.75 -7.11
CA GLY A 123 -0.29 4.81 -6.42
C GLY A 123 0.00 4.45 -4.96
N ASN A 124 0.32 5.45 -4.15
CA ASN A 124 0.45 5.32 -2.70
C ASN A 124 0.03 6.62 -2.00
N ILE A 125 -0.24 6.53 -0.69
CA ILE A 125 -0.73 7.66 0.12
C ILE A 125 0.26 8.83 0.25
N TYR A 126 1.51 8.67 -0.17
CA TYR A 126 2.53 9.69 -0.05
C TYR A 126 2.75 10.46 -1.36
N GLU A 127 2.91 9.76 -2.47
CA GLU A 127 3.18 10.34 -3.79
C GLU A 127 1.90 10.71 -4.55
N THR A 128 0.82 9.98 -4.32
CA THR A 128 -0.46 10.17 -5.04
C THR A 128 -1.66 10.23 -4.08
N PRO A 129 -1.63 11.05 -3.01
CA PRO A 129 -2.76 11.15 -2.06
C PRO A 129 -4.05 11.63 -2.74
N HIS A 130 -3.93 12.45 -3.79
CA HIS A 130 -5.04 12.99 -4.57
C HIS A 130 -5.96 11.93 -5.19
N LEU A 131 -5.48 10.69 -5.36
CA LEU A 131 -6.33 9.59 -5.85
C LEU A 131 -7.49 9.25 -4.88
N LEU A 132 -7.36 9.61 -3.60
CA LEU A 132 -8.37 9.36 -2.57
C LEU A 132 -9.32 10.54 -2.35
N GLU A 133 -9.07 11.70 -2.95
CA GLU A 133 -9.82 12.94 -2.69
C GLU A 133 -11.20 12.96 -3.38
N GLY A 134 -11.50 11.98 -4.25
CA GLY A 134 -12.76 11.88 -4.99
C GLY A 134 -12.90 12.96 -6.06
N GLU A 135 -13.51 12.63 -7.21
CA GLU A 135 -14.05 13.67 -8.08
C GLU A 135 -15.22 14.33 -7.33
N SER A 136 -15.06 15.60 -6.96
CA SER A 136 -16.11 16.42 -6.32
C SER A 136 -17.30 16.65 -7.23
#